data_AF-A0A1M5HNN1-F1
#
_entry.id   AF-A0A1M5HNN1-F1
#
_cell.length_a   1.000
_cell.length_b   1.000
_cell.length_c   1.000
_cell.angle_alpha   90.00
_cell.angle_beta   90.00
_cell.angle_gamma   90.00
#
_symmetry.space_group_name_H-M   'P 1'
#
loop_
_entity.id
_entity.type
_entity.pdbx_description
1 polymer ?
#
loop_
_entity_poly.entity_id
_entity_poly.type
_entity_poly.pdbx_seq_one_letter_code
_entity_poly.pdbx_strand_id
1 'polypeptide(L)'
;MRIKTFSIQIFSLAFALTISTSFAPVTEDSFGVVKETQSLSFNTDGLFNAEFFDYIFRGQFENVKLTREDNQFLMLFEQYLRTFGRQCPNNLPSSKVEIMNWVCATEEVITNGYGIETSRTCIDWTTVGSGLYARRDLYAAKLSVEKIQSAEVFRNTLAQMADPNAIGNSVDMIHKTNGIRNDMAQLFSLNRCDSPGVRRFEENLKAFALNQPGIRMKEASKYTTMKVSGGPTGSQNLSRLVDDLVTNHSKTWAFNRYVSGSISGLTVQSKDSQGRPRELNANYRYKGFGASAAGSVRVTFDNGLPKCIYFFDFPNNCKTPNSSIVASYAQGNYAN
;
A
#
# COMPACT_ATOMS: atom_id res chain seq x y z
N MET A 1 2.89 0.98 -76.08
CA MET A 1 3.10 0.08 -77.23
C MET A 1 3.18 -1.34 -76.68
N ARG A 2 2.18 -2.19 -76.97
CA ARG A 2 2.09 -3.58 -76.51
C ARG A 2 3.04 -4.46 -77.32
N ILE A 3 3.77 -5.37 -76.68
CA ILE A 3 4.31 -6.56 -77.33
C ILE A 3 3.87 -7.77 -76.52
N LYS A 4 3.12 -8.66 -77.18
CA LYS A 4 2.80 -10.02 -76.75
C LYS A 4 3.91 -10.95 -77.25
N THR A 5 4.22 -12.00 -76.50
CA THR A 5 4.65 -13.26 -77.11
C THR A 5 4.23 -14.45 -76.26
N PHE A 6 3.75 -15.47 -76.97
CA PHE A 6 3.16 -16.73 -76.54
C PHE A 6 4.14 -17.85 -76.93
N SER A 7 4.17 -18.97 -76.18
CA SER A 7 4.49 -20.33 -76.65
C SER A 7 4.13 -21.31 -75.50
N ILE A 8 3.18 -22.26 -75.58
CA ILE A 8 3.05 -23.48 -76.44
C ILE A 8 4.22 -24.44 -76.16
N GLN A 9 4.09 -25.75 -75.84
CA GLN A 9 3.02 -26.73 -75.64
C GLN A 9 3.68 -28.08 -75.16
N ILE A 10 2.85 -29.12 -74.97
CA ILE A 10 3.11 -30.59 -75.01
C ILE A 10 3.37 -31.26 -73.63
N PHE A 11 2.40 -31.91 -72.97
CA PHE A 11 1.67 -33.19 -73.21
C PHE A 11 2.54 -34.47 -73.19
N SER A 12 2.36 -35.34 -72.19
CA SER A 12 2.53 -36.81 -72.24
C SER A 12 1.97 -37.47 -70.96
N LEU A 13 0.82 -38.15 -71.04
CA LEU A 13 0.57 -39.59 -70.82
C LEU A 13 1.05 -40.15 -69.46
N ALA A 14 0.16 -40.40 -68.49
CA ALA A 14 -0.77 -41.53 -68.33
C ALA A 14 -0.13 -42.80 -67.70
N PHE A 15 -0.41 -43.05 -66.42
CA PHE A 15 -0.86 -44.36 -65.92
C PHE A 15 -1.41 -44.25 -64.50
N ALA A 16 -2.59 -44.82 -64.27
CA ALA A 16 -3.24 -44.91 -62.98
C ALA A 16 -2.69 -46.11 -62.20
N LEU A 17 -2.40 -45.92 -60.91
CA LEU A 17 -2.54 -47.00 -59.93
C LEU A 17 -2.89 -46.40 -58.57
N THR A 18 -4.16 -46.58 -58.20
CA THR A 18 -4.69 -46.34 -56.86
C THR A 18 -4.27 -47.49 -55.94
N ILE A 19 -3.51 -47.18 -54.88
CA ILE A 19 -3.52 -47.98 -53.65
C ILE A 19 -3.80 -47.01 -52.51
N SER A 20 -5.00 -47.15 -51.96
CA SER A 20 -5.50 -46.47 -50.77
C SER A 20 -4.78 -46.97 -49.53
N THR A 21 -4.01 -46.10 -48.87
CA THR A 21 -3.69 -46.22 -47.45
C THR A 21 -4.24 -44.99 -46.74
N SER A 22 -5.23 -45.25 -45.90
CA SER A 22 -5.88 -44.28 -45.03
C SER A 22 -4.87 -43.80 -43.97
N PHE A 23 -4.29 -42.62 -44.18
CA PHE A 23 -3.74 -41.82 -43.09
C PHE A 23 -4.58 -40.56 -42.99
N ALA A 24 -5.34 -40.47 -41.90
CA ALA A 24 -6.02 -39.23 -41.52
C ALA A 24 -4.97 -38.11 -41.40
N PRO A 25 -5.22 -36.90 -41.95
CA PRO A 25 -4.34 -35.77 -41.70
C PRO A 25 -4.43 -35.40 -40.22
N VAL A 26 -3.28 -35.42 -39.55
CA VAL A 26 -3.09 -34.79 -38.24
C VAL A 26 -3.46 -33.33 -38.40
N THR A 27 -4.56 -32.93 -37.78
CA THR A 27 -4.94 -31.53 -37.62
C THR A 27 -3.81 -30.84 -36.87
N GLU A 28 -3.23 -29.82 -37.49
CA GLU A 28 -2.43 -28.82 -36.79
C GLU A 28 -3.31 -28.24 -35.68
N ASP A 29 -3.13 -28.73 -34.46
CA ASP A 29 -3.58 -28.06 -33.26
C ASP A 29 -2.87 -26.70 -33.25
N SER A 30 -3.61 -25.69 -33.67
CA SER A 30 -3.31 -24.30 -33.35
C SER A 30 -3.31 -24.21 -31.83
N PHE A 31 -2.14 -24.41 -31.22
CA PHE A 31 -1.88 -23.98 -29.86
C PHE A 31 -2.10 -22.47 -29.86
N GLY A 32 -3.32 -22.08 -29.52
CA GLY A 32 -3.65 -20.74 -29.12
C GLY A 32 -2.69 -20.40 -28.00
N VAL A 33 -1.67 -19.62 -28.33
CA VAL A 33 -0.95 -18.84 -27.33
C VAL A 33 -1.99 -17.90 -26.76
N VAL A 34 -2.67 -18.36 -25.71
CA VAL A 34 -3.30 -17.49 -24.75
C VAL A 34 -2.13 -16.72 -24.16
N LYS A 35 -1.79 -15.59 -24.80
CA LYS A 35 -1.19 -14.48 -24.09
C LYS A 35 -2.26 -14.12 -23.08
N GLU A 36 -2.18 -14.72 -21.89
CA GLU A 36 -2.72 -14.10 -20.71
C GLU A 36 -2.16 -12.70 -20.75
N THR A 37 -3.02 -11.75 -21.12
CA THR A 37 -2.73 -10.35 -20.91
C THR A 37 -2.73 -10.27 -19.40
N GLN A 38 -1.55 -10.45 -18.77
CA GLN A 38 -1.43 -10.33 -17.33
C GLN A 38 -2.01 -8.97 -16.99
N SER A 39 -3.19 -9.01 -16.36
CA SER A 39 -3.90 -7.78 -16.02
C SER A 39 -3.00 -7.03 -15.07
N LEU A 40 -2.64 -5.81 -15.47
CA LEU A 40 -1.81 -4.94 -14.66
C LEU A 40 -2.62 -4.58 -13.40
N SER A 41 -2.39 -5.32 -12.33
CA SER A 41 -3.16 -5.27 -11.10
C SER A 41 -2.24 -5.14 -9.90
N PHE A 42 -2.68 -4.36 -8.92
CA PHE A 42 -1.96 -4.14 -7.68
C PHE A 42 -3.00 -3.90 -6.58
N ASN A 43 -3.05 -4.83 -5.63
CA ASN A 43 -4.05 -4.85 -4.58
C ASN A 43 -3.54 -4.10 -3.34
N THR A 44 -4.30 -3.08 -2.94
CA THR A 44 -4.04 -2.24 -1.77
C THR A 44 -5.10 -2.40 -0.69
N ASP A 45 -6.02 -3.36 -0.83
CA ASP A 45 -7.14 -3.52 0.08
C ASP A 45 -6.72 -3.96 1.48
N GLY A 46 -7.33 -3.32 2.48
CA GLY A 46 -7.02 -3.55 3.89
C GLY A 46 -5.76 -2.86 4.41
N LEU A 47 -4.93 -2.28 3.54
CA LEU A 47 -3.73 -1.53 3.93
C LEU A 47 -4.11 -0.18 4.56
N PHE A 48 -3.35 0.26 5.55
CA PHE A 48 -3.47 1.56 6.22
C PHE A 48 -3.18 2.71 5.24
N ASN A 49 -2.14 2.60 4.41
CA ASN A 49 -1.76 3.58 3.39
C ASN A 49 -2.30 3.21 1.99
N ALA A 50 -3.46 2.52 1.91
CA ALA A 50 -3.99 1.98 0.66
C ALA A 50 -4.13 3.00 -0.47
N GLU A 51 -4.63 4.21 -0.17
CA GLU A 51 -4.75 5.30 -1.13
C GLU A 51 -3.41 5.72 -1.73
N PHE A 52 -2.40 5.91 -0.88
CA PHE A 52 -1.06 6.27 -1.32
C PHE A 52 -0.53 5.21 -2.29
N PHE A 53 -0.63 3.94 -1.93
CA PHE A 53 -0.11 2.86 -2.76
C PHE A 53 -0.81 2.75 -4.11
N ASP A 54 -2.15 2.93 -4.16
CA ASP A 54 -2.91 2.87 -5.41
C ASP A 54 -2.63 4.08 -6.31
N TYR A 55 -2.53 5.29 -5.75
CA TYR A 55 -2.17 6.48 -6.55
C TYR A 55 -0.73 6.37 -7.10
N ILE A 56 0.22 5.87 -6.30
CA ILE A 56 1.58 5.61 -6.78
C ILE A 56 1.53 4.56 -7.89
N PHE A 57 0.90 3.40 -7.66
CA PHE A 57 0.76 2.37 -8.68
C PHE A 57 0.18 2.91 -10.01
N ARG A 58 -0.86 3.75 -9.92
CA ARG A 58 -1.54 4.33 -11.10
C ARG A 58 -0.84 5.53 -11.72
N GLY A 59 0.22 6.08 -11.11
CA GLY A 59 0.89 7.29 -11.58
C GLY A 59 0.01 8.55 -11.48
N GLN A 60 -0.92 8.59 -10.52
CA GLN A 60 -1.87 9.69 -10.30
C GLN A 60 -1.41 10.56 -9.13
N PHE A 61 -0.20 11.12 -9.26
CA PHE A 61 0.51 11.80 -8.17
C PHE A 61 -0.21 13.05 -7.66
N GLU A 62 -1.06 13.68 -8.48
CA GLU A 62 -1.87 14.84 -8.08
C GLU A 62 -2.87 14.53 -6.94
N ASN A 63 -3.19 13.26 -6.70
CA ASN A 63 -4.08 12.83 -5.62
C ASN A 63 -3.32 12.39 -4.36
N VAL A 64 -1.98 12.34 -4.41
CA VAL A 64 -1.15 11.93 -3.29
C VAL A 64 -1.04 13.11 -2.32
N LYS A 65 -1.43 12.90 -1.06
CA LYS A 65 -1.34 13.92 -0.01
C LYS A 65 0.08 14.13 0.52
N LEU A 66 0.90 13.08 0.46
CA LEU A 66 2.31 13.14 0.82
C LEU A 66 3.10 13.80 -0.31
N THR A 67 4.16 14.49 0.07
CA THR A 67 5.19 15.00 -0.83
C THR A 67 6.45 14.14 -0.69
N ARG A 68 7.42 14.31 -1.60
CA ARG A 68 8.69 13.58 -1.50
C ARG A 68 9.53 14.09 -0.31
N GLU A 69 9.27 15.32 0.14
CA GLU A 69 9.94 15.96 1.27
C GLU A 69 9.47 15.39 2.61
N ASP A 70 8.27 14.82 2.68
CA ASP A 70 7.69 14.32 3.92
C ASP A 70 8.46 13.13 4.51
N ASN A 71 8.78 13.18 5.81
CA ASN A 71 9.41 12.07 6.55
C ASN A 71 8.63 10.77 6.39
N GLN A 72 7.29 10.83 6.35
CA GLN A 72 6.44 9.66 6.15
C GLN A 72 6.68 8.98 4.80
N PHE A 73 6.91 9.75 3.73
CA PHE A 73 7.23 9.17 2.44
C PHE A 73 8.57 8.42 2.48
N LEU A 74 9.60 9.03 3.06
CA LEU A 74 10.90 8.38 3.19
C LEU A 74 10.83 7.10 4.04
N MET A 75 10.05 7.09 5.12
CA MET A 75 9.79 5.88 5.91
C MET A 75 9.10 4.79 5.10
N LEU A 76 8.05 5.13 4.33
CA LEU A 76 7.36 4.19 3.44
C LEU A 76 8.32 3.60 2.40
N PHE A 77 9.18 4.43 1.81
CA PHE A 77 10.13 4.01 0.79
C PHE A 77 11.22 3.10 1.36
N GLU A 78 11.81 3.46 2.50
CA GLU A 78 12.80 2.63 3.19
C GLU A 78 12.21 1.26 3.58
N GLN A 79 11.02 1.25 4.17
CA GLN A 79 10.37 0.01 4.59
C GLN A 79 9.96 -0.86 3.41
N TYR A 80 9.54 -0.27 2.30
CA TYR A 80 9.30 -1.01 1.05
C TYR A 80 10.56 -1.74 0.59
N LEU A 81 11.69 -1.04 0.47
CA LEU A 81 12.95 -1.61 0.00
C LEU A 81 13.42 -2.77 0.88
N ARG A 82 13.40 -2.58 2.20
CA ARG A 82 13.80 -3.61 3.16
C ARG A 82 12.87 -4.82 3.14
N THR A 83 11.57 -4.58 2.98
CA THR A 83 10.58 -5.66 2.96
C THR A 83 10.67 -6.45 1.68
N PHE A 84 10.84 -5.80 0.52
CA PHE A 84 11.10 -6.49 -0.74
C PHE A 84 12.40 -7.29 -0.66
N GLY A 85 13.48 -6.70 -0.15
CA GLY A 85 14.76 -7.38 0.02
C GLY A 85 14.68 -8.62 0.92
N ARG A 86 13.77 -8.62 1.91
CA ARG A 86 13.54 -9.73 2.83
C ARG A 86 12.60 -10.81 2.27
N GLN A 87 11.48 -10.41 1.69
CA GLN A 87 10.41 -11.33 1.26
C GLN A 87 10.55 -11.78 -0.21
N CYS A 88 11.24 -10.99 -1.03
CA CYS A 88 11.39 -11.20 -2.47
C CYS A 88 12.88 -11.26 -2.92
N PRO A 89 13.81 -11.91 -2.18
CA PRO A 89 15.24 -11.84 -2.50
C PRO A 89 15.57 -12.45 -3.88
N ASN A 90 14.79 -13.44 -4.32
CA ASN A 90 14.95 -14.11 -5.61
C ASN A 90 14.48 -13.26 -6.81
N ASN A 91 13.76 -12.17 -6.56
CA ASN A 91 13.25 -11.27 -7.60
C ASN A 91 14.13 -10.03 -7.81
N LEU A 92 15.25 -9.95 -7.10
CA LEU A 92 16.26 -8.91 -7.26
C LEU A 92 17.23 -9.25 -8.40
N PRO A 93 17.67 -8.26 -9.18
CA PRO A 93 18.65 -8.47 -10.24
C PRO A 93 20.04 -8.78 -9.66
N SER A 94 20.94 -9.33 -10.48
CA SER A 94 22.35 -9.51 -10.11
C SER A 94 23.06 -8.19 -9.78
N SER A 95 22.61 -7.09 -10.38
CA SER A 95 23.11 -5.73 -10.15
C SER A 95 22.60 -5.07 -8.85
N LYS A 96 21.90 -5.83 -7.99
CA LYS A 96 21.40 -5.35 -6.70
C LYS A 96 22.50 -4.74 -5.85
N VAL A 97 22.09 -3.81 -4.99
CA VAL A 97 22.97 -3.11 -4.05
C VAL A 97 22.49 -3.35 -2.64
N GLU A 98 23.43 -3.42 -1.71
CA GLU A 98 23.11 -3.57 -0.29
C GLU A 98 22.49 -2.28 0.25
N ILE A 99 21.40 -2.42 1.01
CA ILE A 99 20.79 -1.33 1.76
C ILE A 99 21.68 -1.08 2.99
N MET A 100 22.00 0.18 3.27
CA MET A 100 22.87 0.54 4.39
C MET A 100 22.05 0.88 5.63
N ASN A 101 22.59 0.56 6.81
CA ASN A 101 22.07 0.98 8.11
C ASN A 101 22.93 2.10 8.67
N TRP A 102 22.30 3.17 9.16
CA TRP A 102 22.97 4.13 10.04
C TRP A 102 23.13 3.49 11.42
N VAL A 103 24.36 3.50 11.95
CA VAL A 103 24.68 3.03 13.30
C VAL A 103 25.53 4.07 14.02
N CYS A 104 25.38 4.14 15.34
CA CYS A 104 26.17 5.04 16.15
C CYS A 104 27.64 4.57 16.18
N ALA A 105 28.56 5.44 15.74
CA ALA A 105 29.99 5.21 15.80
C ALA A 105 30.58 5.67 17.14
N THR A 106 30.04 6.76 17.71
CA THR A 106 30.49 7.29 19.01
C THR A 106 29.32 7.88 19.77
N GLU A 107 29.19 7.48 21.04
CA GLU A 107 28.19 7.98 21.98
C GLU A 107 28.84 8.97 22.96
N GLU A 108 28.13 10.06 23.25
CA GLU A 108 28.40 10.91 24.41
C GLU A 108 27.54 10.43 25.58
N VAL A 109 28.19 10.11 26.70
CA VAL A 109 27.52 9.66 27.92
C VAL A 109 27.72 10.71 29.00
N ILE A 110 26.62 11.24 29.52
CA ILE A 110 26.60 12.23 30.61
C ILE A 110 26.25 11.51 31.91
N THR A 111 27.13 11.58 32.90
CA THR A 111 26.91 11.03 34.24
C THR A 111 26.65 12.14 35.27
N ASN A 112 25.87 11.85 36.31
CA ASN A 112 25.69 12.77 37.44
C ASN A 112 26.91 12.75 38.38
N GLY A 113 26.89 13.58 39.44
CA GLY A 113 27.96 13.65 40.44
C GLY A 113 28.22 12.35 41.23
N TYR A 114 27.41 11.31 41.05
CA TYR A 114 27.58 9.97 41.62
C TYR A 114 28.02 8.92 40.58
N GLY A 115 28.33 9.34 39.35
CA GLY A 115 28.73 8.44 38.26
C GLY A 115 27.58 7.68 37.60
N ILE A 116 26.33 8.01 37.89
CA ILE A 116 25.16 7.37 37.28
C ILE A 116 24.87 8.02 35.93
N GLU A 117 24.72 7.21 34.88
CA GLU A 117 24.33 7.67 33.54
C GLU A 117 22.97 8.39 33.58
N THR A 118 22.95 9.63 33.10
CA THR A 118 21.76 10.49 33.00
C THR A 118 21.32 10.70 31.57
N SER A 119 22.24 10.59 30.62
CA SER A 119 21.96 10.71 29.19
C SER A 119 23.02 9.96 28.38
N ARG A 120 22.60 9.40 27.25
CA ARG A 120 23.45 8.81 26.23
C ARG A 120 22.91 9.28 24.89
N THR A 121 23.75 9.99 24.14
CA THR A 121 23.39 10.57 22.85
C THR A 121 24.43 10.18 21.82
N CYS A 122 24.00 9.79 20.62
CA CYS A 122 24.93 9.50 19.55
C CYS A 122 25.50 10.80 18.94
N ILE A 123 26.82 10.97 18.99
CA ILE A 123 27.51 12.17 18.48
C ILE A 123 28.24 11.93 17.14
N ASP A 124 28.52 10.68 16.78
CA ASP A 124 29.07 10.33 15.47
C ASP A 124 28.36 9.11 14.87
N TRP A 125 28.15 9.14 13.56
CA TRP A 125 27.35 8.17 12.83
C TRP A 125 28.11 7.58 11.65
N THR A 126 28.05 6.26 11.51
CA THR A 126 28.60 5.55 10.35
C THR A 126 27.54 4.66 9.71
N THR A 127 27.84 4.13 8.51
CA THR A 127 26.95 3.21 7.81
C THR A 127 27.54 1.82 7.73
N VAL A 128 26.73 0.80 8.01
CA VAL A 128 27.09 -0.62 7.88
C VAL A 128 26.11 -1.33 6.95
N GLY A 129 26.57 -2.39 6.29
CA GLY A 129 25.72 -3.24 5.45
C GLY A 129 24.58 -3.87 6.26
N SER A 130 23.36 -3.87 5.72
CA SER A 130 22.20 -4.45 6.40
C SER A 130 22.00 -5.95 6.15
N GLY A 131 22.72 -6.54 5.20
CA GLY A 131 22.45 -7.86 4.64
C GLY A 131 21.20 -7.93 3.74
N LEU A 132 20.44 -6.84 3.61
CA LEU A 132 19.29 -6.71 2.71
C LEU A 132 19.69 -5.97 1.45
N TYR A 133 19.07 -6.34 0.34
CA TYR A 133 19.41 -5.81 -0.98
C TYR A 133 18.21 -5.15 -1.65
N ALA A 134 18.48 -4.20 -2.52
CA ALA A 134 17.50 -3.49 -3.32
C ALA A 134 17.96 -3.38 -4.77
N ARG A 135 17.01 -3.07 -5.67
CA ARG A 135 17.33 -2.65 -7.04
C ARG A 135 18.12 -1.34 -6.97
N ARG A 136 19.21 -1.26 -7.74
CA ARG A 136 20.16 -0.14 -7.70
C ARG A 136 19.49 1.22 -7.94
N ASP A 137 18.67 1.33 -8.97
CA ASP A 137 18.00 2.57 -9.36
C ASP A 137 16.96 3.00 -8.33
N LEU A 138 16.23 2.03 -7.75
CA LEU A 138 15.23 2.29 -6.73
C LEU A 138 15.86 2.74 -5.41
N TYR A 139 16.97 2.11 -4.99
CA TYR A 139 17.72 2.54 -3.81
C TYR A 139 18.36 3.92 -4.01
N ALA A 140 18.92 4.19 -5.20
CA ALA A 140 19.47 5.52 -5.52
C ALA A 140 18.40 6.63 -5.47
N ALA A 141 17.16 6.33 -5.89
CA ALA A 141 16.05 7.27 -5.76
C ALA A 141 15.69 7.54 -4.30
N LYS A 142 15.67 6.50 -3.44
CA LYS A 142 15.50 6.68 -1.99
C LYS A 142 16.60 7.56 -1.39
N LEU A 143 17.86 7.32 -1.75
CA LEU A 143 18.99 8.14 -1.29
C LEU A 143 18.88 9.60 -1.78
N SER A 144 18.26 9.83 -2.93
CA SER A 144 18.01 11.19 -3.44
C SER A 144 16.97 11.92 -2.59
N VAL A 145 15.98 11.21 -2.06
CA VAL A 145 14.98 11.75 -1.10
C VAL A 145 15.61 11.97 0.26
N GLU A 146 16.42 11.02 0.75
CA GLU A 146 17.15 11.14 2.01
C GLU A 146 18.01 12.41 2.06
N LYS A 147 18.61 12.80 0.93
CA LYS A 147 19.41 14.04 0.83
C LYS A 147 18.60 15.33 0.95
N ILE A 148 17.29 15.29 0.70
CA ILE A 148 16.41 16.47 0.85
C ILE A 148 16.11 16.72 2.33
N GLN A 149 16.02 15.65 3.11
CA GLN A 149 15.87 15.74 4.56
C GLN A 149 17.24 15.98 5.21
N SER A 150 17.26 16.61 6.38
CA SER A 150 18.51 16.65 7.13
C SER A 150 18.89 15.22 7.52
N ALA A 151 20.15 14.85 7.28
CA ALA A 151 20.66 13.52 7.61
C ALA A 151 20.40 13.18 9.09
N GLU A 152 20.46 14.19 9.96
CA GLU A 152 20.14 14.07 11.39
C GLU A 152 18.66 13.74 11.64
N VAL A 153 17.71 14.44 11.04
CA VAL A 153 16.27 14.16 11.21
C VAL A 153 15.94 12.76 10.72
N PHE A 154 16.52 12.34 9.59
CA PHE A 154 16.30 10.99 9.08
C PHE A 154 16.89 9.92 10.01
N ARG A 155 18.14 10.09 10.47
CA ARG A 155 18.80 9.16 11.41
C ARG A 155 18.01 9.04 12.71
N ASN A 156 17.60 10.16 13.30
CA ASN A 156 16.81 10.17 14.53
C ASN A 156 15.47 9.47 14.33
N THR A 157 14.82 9.68 13.18
CA THR A 157 13.57 8.97 12.84
C THR A 157 13.79 7.46 12.69
N LEU A 158 14.87 7.02 12.02
CA LEU A 158 15.20 5.59 11.91
C LEU A 158 15.52 4.95 13.25
N ALA A 159 16.31 5.62 14.10
CA ALA A 159 16.63 5.14 15.44
C ALA A 159 15.34 4.97 16.28
N GLN A 160 14.44 5.95 16.22
CA GLN A 160 13.13 5.86 16.87
C GLN A 160 12.28 4.70 16.34
N MET A 161 12.29 4.41 15.03
CA MET A 161 11.55 3.27 14.48
C MET A 161 12.13 1.91 14.89
N ALA A 162 13.46 1.83 15.05
CA ALA A 162 14.15 0.61 15.40
C ALA A 162 13.99 0.24 16.88
N ASP A 163 13.85 1.25 17.75
CA ASP A 163 13.61 1.07 19.18
C ASP A 163 12.14 1.35 19.54
N PRO A 164 11.34 0.32 19.88
CA PRO A 164 9.95 0.48 20.33
C PRO A 164 9.77 1.46 21.50
N ASN A 165 10.81 1.70 22.29
CA ASN A 165 10.80 2.60 23.45
C ASN A 165 11.20 4.04 23.08
N ALA A 166 11.84 4.26 21.93
CA ALA A 166 12.39 5.57 21.53
C ALA A 166 11.38 6.47 20.80
N ILE A 167 10.23 5.94 20.35
CA ILE A 167 9.17 6.72 19.65
C ILE A 167 8.56 7.82 20.55
N GLY A 168 8.90 7.82 21.85
CA GLY A 168 8.41 8.77 22.84
C GLY A 168 6.91 8.60 23.12
N ASN A 169 6.32 9.56 23.81
CA ASN A 169 4.89 9.54 24.15
C ASN A 169 3.96 9.94 22.98
N SER A 170 4.46 9.99 21.74
CA SER A 170 3.67 10.37 20.57
C SER A 170 2.86 9.18 20.04
N VAL A 171 1.66 9.02 20.60
CA VAL A 171 0.69 7.98 20.17
C VAL A 171 0.43 8.03 18.66
N ASP A 172 0.41 9.21 18.04
CA ASP A 172 0.21 9.35 16.59
C ASP A 172 1.37 8.77 15.77
N MET A 173 2.61 9.00 16.20
CA MET A 173 3.78 8.42 15.54
C MET A 173 3.78 6.90 15.66
N ILE A 174 3.41 6.35 16.83
CA ILE A 174 3.25 4.91 17.02
C ILE A 174 2.22 4.34 16.04
N HIS A 175 1.06 4.98 15.89
CA HIS A 175 0.04 4.52 14.93
C HIS A 175 0.55 4.51 13.49
N LYS A 176 1.24 5.58 13.06
CA LYS A 176 1.80 5.69 11.70
C LYS A 176 2.85 4.61 11.45
N THR A 177 3.80 4.43 12.38
CA THR A 177 4.84 3.41 12.29
C THR A 177 4.26 2.00 12.26
N ASN A 178 3.28 1.70 13.13
CA ASN A 178 2.58 0.42 13.11
C ASN A 178 1.81 0.22 11.80
N GLY A 179 1.16 1.26 11.28
CA GLY A 179 0.50 1.24 9.98
C GLY A 179 1.45 0.85 8.85
N ILE A 180 2.60 1.54 8.74
CA ILE A 180 3.63 1.22 7.73
C ILE A 180 4.14 -0.22 7.89
N ARG A 181 4.46 -0.64 9.12
CA ARG A 181 4.96 -1.99 9.39
C ARG A 181 3.93 -3.06 9.00
N ASN A 182 2.68 -2.88 9.39
CA ASN A 182 1.59 -3.80 9.08
C ASN A 182 1.30 -3.87 7.58
N ASP A 183 1.38 -2.72 6.89
CA ASP A 183 1.18 -2.65 5.45
C ASP A 183 2.26 -3.42 4.70
N MET A 184 3.52 -3.17 5.03
CA MET A 184 4.63 -3.83 4.35
C MET A 184 4.63 -5.33 4.58
N ALA A 185 4.26 -5.78 5.79
CA ALA A 185 4.12 -7.21 6.08
C ALA A 185 3.08 -7.91 5.18
N GLN A 186 2.05 -7.19 4.74
CA GLN A 186 0.96 -7.72 3.91
C GLN A 186 1.16 -7.45 2.41
N LEU A 187 1.89 -6.39 2.03
CA LEU A 187 1.94 -5.90 0.65
C LEU A 187 2.30 -6.99 -0.36
N PHE A 188 3.31 -7.82 -0.05
CA PHE A 188 3.74 -8.91 -0.94
C PHE A 188 2.99 -10.23 -0.75
N SER A 189 2.16 -10.34 0.30
CA SER A 189 1.14 -11.41 0.36
C SER A 189 -0.05 -11.10 -0.55
N LEU A 190 -0.38 -9.81 -0.72
CA LEU A 190 -1.44 -9.34 -1.61
C LEU A 190 -0.98 -9.24 -3.07
N ASN A 191 0.33 -9.04 -3.27
CA ASN A 191 0.92 -8.79 -4.58
C ASN A 191 2.19 -9.63 -4.76
N ARG A 192 2.16 -10.59 -5.68
CA ARG A 192 3.34 -11.44 -5.96
C ARG A 192 4.56 -10.59 -6.32
N CYS A 193 5.72 -10.96 -5.79
CA CYS A 193 6.99 -10.27 -6.00
C CYS A 193 7.40 -10.11 -7.48
N ASP A 194 7.04 -11.08 -8.32
CA ASP A 194 7.32 -11.10 -9.76
C ASP A 194 6.23 -10.45 -10.62
N SER A 195 5.16 -9.93 -10.01
CA SER A 195 4.03 -9.40 -10.77
C SER A 195 4.37 -8.12 -11.53
N PRO A 196 3.80 -7.91 -12.74
CA PRO A 196 3.90 -6.64 -13.44
C PRO A 196 3.38 -5.46 -12.61
N GLY A 197 2.40 -5.71 -11.73
CA GLY A 197 1.84 -4.72 -10.82
C GLY A 197 2.87 -4.15 -9.85
N VAL A 198 3.63 -5.03 -9.19
CA VAL A 198 4.72 -4.61 -8.29
C VAL A 198 5.78 -3.84 -9.06
N ARG A 199 6.15 -4.27 -10.27
CA ARG A 199 7.13 -3.55 -11.10
C ARG A 199 6.65 -2.16 -11.50
N ARG A 200 5.37 -2.02 -11.90
CA ARG A 200 4.76 -0.71 -12.18
C ARG A 200 4.76 0.18 -10.94
N PHE A 201 4.42 -0.38 -9.78
CA PHE A 201 4.48 0.35 -8.52
C PHE A 201 5.90 0.85 -8.22
N GLU A 202 6.93 0.01 -8.37
CA GLU A 202 8.34 0.42 -8.20
C GLU A 202 8.75 1.55 -9.15
N GLU A 203 8.36 1.47 -10.42
CA GLU A 203 8.66 2.50 -11.42
C GLU A 203 8.05 3.85 -11.04
N ASN A 204 6.79 3.85 -10.61
CA ASN A 204 6.12 5.07 -10.19
C ASN A 204 6.58 5.56 -8.82
N LEU A 205 6.93 4.67 -7.88
CA LEU A 205 7.52 5.04 -6.60
C LEU A 205 8.86 5.76 -6.83
N LYS A 206 9.68 5.26 -7.77
CA LYS A 206 10.91 5.91 -8.23
C LYS A 206 10.63 7.27 -8.86
N ALA A 207 9.67 7.36 -9.78
CA ALA A 207 9.32 8.61 -10.44
C ALA A 207 8.86 9.67 -9.44
N PHE A 208 7.98 9.30 -8.50
CA PHE A 208 7.53 10.17 -7.42
C PHE A 208 8.69 10.65 -6.54
N ALA A 209 9.57 9.72 -6.14
CA ALA A 209 10.76 10.03 -5.36
C ALA A 209 11.73 10.99 -6.06
N LEU A 210 11.73 11.03 -7.39
CA LEU A 210 12.59 11.88 -8.22
C LEU A 210 11.88 13.15 -8.73
N ASN A 211 10.64 13.40 -8.31
CA ASN A 211 9.78 14.47 -8.83
C ASN A 211 9.62 14.41 -10.36
N GLN A 212 9.52 13.20 -10.91
CA GLN A 212 9.26 12.94 -12.31
C GLN A 212 7.78 12.61 -12.52
N PRO A 213 7.22 12.83 -13.73
CA PRO A 213 5.86 12.40 -14.02
C PRO A 213 5.74 10.88 -13.93
N GLY A 214 4.64 10.41 -13.35
CA GLY A 214 4.33 8.99 -13.25
C GLY A 214 3.89 8.40 -14.59
N ILE A 215 4.08 7.09 -14.72
CA ILE A 215 3.47 6.30 -15.79
C ILE A 215 1.98 6.16 -15.45
N ARG A 216 1.21 7.11 -15.99
CA ARG A 216 -0.20 7.30 -15.67
C ARG A 216 -1.09 6.25 -16.32
N MET A 217 -1.93 5.60 -15.51
CA MET A 217 -3.02 4.74 -15.98
C MET A 217 -4.22 5.56 -16.44
N LYS A 218 -4.94 5.07 -17.46
CA LYS A 218 -6.15 5.72 -17.98
C LYS A 218 -7.28 5.69 -16.96
N GLU A 219 -7.42 4.57 -16.24
CA GLU A 219 -8.48 4.37 -15.27
C GLU A 219 -8.18 5.15 -13.98
N ALA A 220 -9.15 5.97 -13.56
CA ALA A 220 -9.10 6.64 -12.27
C ALA A 220 -8.96 5.64 -11.12
N SER A 221 -8.27 6.05 -10.05
CA SER A 221 -8.29 5.33 -8.78
C SER A 221 -9.72 5.16 -8.29
N LYS A 222 -10.03 3.98 -7.73
CA LYS A 222 -11.30 3.74 -7.03
C LYS A 222 -11.54 4.72 -5.88
N TYR A 223 -10.46 5.19 -5.24
CA TYR A 223 -10.53 6.15 -4.15
C TYR A 223 -10.86 7.55 -4.67
N THR A 224 -10.36 7.93 -5.84
CA THR A 224 -10.77 9.16 -6.53
C THR A 224 -12.24 9.09 -6.94
N THR A 225 -12.64 7.99 -7.59
CA THR A 225 -14.04 7.78 -8.00
C THR A 225 -15.00 7.84 -6.82
N MET A 226 -14.66 7.17 -5.72
CA MET A 226 -15.40 7.21 -4.45
C MET A 226 -15.60 8.64 -3.94
N LYS A 227 -14.54 9.45 -3.88
CA LYS A 227 -14.62 10.82 -3.34
C LYS A 227 -15.52 11.71 -4.18
N VAL A 228 -15.53 11.50 -5.50
CA VAL A 228 -16.40 12.22 -6.44
C VAL A 228 -17.86 11.77 -6.29
N SER A 229 -18.11 10.46 -6.23
CA SER A 229 -19.48 9.93 -6.11
C SER A 229 -20.11 10.17 -4.74
N GLY A 230 -19.29 10.29 -3.68
CA GLY A 230 -19.76 10.35 -2.31
C GLY A 230 -20.27 9.00 -1.78
N GLY A 231 -20.89 9.05 -0.61
CA GLY A 231 -21.46 7.86 0.05
C GLY A 231 -22.82 7.45 -0.53
N PRO A 232 -23.22 6.18 -0.32
CA PRO A 232 -24.44 5.62 -0.87
C PRO A 232 -25.69 6.27 -0.27
N THR A 233 -26.74 6.39 -1.07
CA THR A 233 -28.08 6.73 -0.60
C THR A 233 -28.87 5.46 -0.31
N GLY A 234 -29.70 5.46 0.74
CA GLY A 234 -30.55 4.32 1.10
C GLY A 234 -30.18 3.67 2.43
N SER A 235 -30.79 2.52 2.72
CA SER A 235 -30.60 1.79 3.97
C SER A 235 -29.23 1.10 3.99
N GLN A 236 -28.45 1.31 5.06
CA GLN A 236 -27.10 0.76 5.21
C GLN A 236 -26.94 0.10 6.58
N ASN A 237 -26.13 -0.95 6.66
CA ASN A 237 -25.73 -1.59 7.90
C ASN A 237 -24.60 -0.77 8.56
N LEU A 238 -25.00 0.31 9.23
CA LEU A 238 -24.08 1.24 9.88
C LEU A 238 -23.33 0.58 11.06
N SER A 239 -23.93 -0.42 11.72
CA SER A 239 -23.26 -1.15 12.80
C SER A 239 -22.07 -1.94 12.27
N ARG A 240 -22.22 -2.63 11.14
CA ARG A 240 -21.13 -3.31 10.45
C ARG A 240 -20.07 -2.33 9.96
N LEU A 241 -20.47 -1.19 9.39
CA LEU A 241 -19.52 -0.16 8.95
C LEU A 241 -18.65 0.33 10.12
N VAL A 242 -19.27 0.70 11.24
CA VAL A 242 -18.53 1.17 12.41
C VAL A 242 -17.65 0.04 12.98
N ASP A 243 -18.12 -1.21 12.98
CA ASP A 243 -17.33 -2.36 13.45
C ASP A 243 -16.07 -2.58 12.61
N ASP A 244 -16.20 -2.52 11.28
CA ASP A 244 -15.07 -2.66 10.35
C ASP A 244 -14.07 -1.51 10.52
N LEU A 245 -14.56 -0.27 10.65
CA LEU A 245 -13.73 0.92 10.86
C LEU A 245 -12.91 0.82 12.16
N VAL A 246 -13.56 0.45 13.27
CA VAL A 246 -12.88 0.28 14.57
C VAL A 246 -11.94 -0.91 14.54
N THR A 247 -12.35 -2.04 13.96
CA THR A 247 -11.51 -3.23 13.79
C THR A 247 -10.23 -2.89 13.04
N ASN A 248 -10.33 -2.22 11.89
CA ASN A 248 -9.16 -1.85 11.10
C ASN A 248 -8.24 -0.90 11.87
N HIS A 249 -8.80 0.17 12.44
CA HIS A 249 -8.00 1.14 13.17
C HIS A 249 -7.30 0.51 14.39
N SER A 250 -7.94 -0.43 15.08
CA SER A 250 -7.40 -1.09 16.27
C SER A 250 -6.12 -1.89 16.03
N LYS A 251 -5.82 -2.26 14.78
CA LYS A 251 -4.56 -2.93 14.40
C LYS A 251 -3.32 -2.10 14.69
N THR A 252 -3.48 -0.79 14.85
CA THR A 252 -2.39 0.15 15.16
C THR A 252 -2.28 0.47 16.66
N TRP A 253 -3.20 -0.03 17.49
CA TRP A 253 -3.22 0.24 18.93
C TRP A 253 -2.09 -0.49 19.65
N ALA A 254 -1.37 0.24 20.51
CA ALA A 254 -0.24 -0.31 21.25
C ALA A 254 -0.68 -1.33 22.32
N PHE A 255 -1.64 -0.94 23.17
CA PHE A 255 -1.96 -1.67 24.40
C PHE A 255 -3.31 -2.38 24.38
N ASN A 256 -4.31 -1.74 23.78
CA ASN A 256 -5.67 -2.25 23.78
C ASN A 256 -5.92 -3.16 22.56
N ARG A 257 -6.82 -4.12 22.72
CA ARG A 257 -7.31 -4.99 21.65
C ARG A 257 -8.81 -4.85 21.52
N TYR A 258 -9.27 -4.43 20.35
CA TYR A 258 -10.69 -4.35 20.05
C TYR A 258 -11.34 -5.73 20.06
N VAL A 259 -12.60 -5.83 20.49
CA VAL A 259 -13.43 -7.03 20.36
C VAL A 259 -14.34 -6.86 19.14
N SER A 260 -13.99 -7.46 18.01
CA SER A 260 -14.81 -7.39 16.79
C SER A 260 -16.24 -7.88 17.02
N GLY A 261 -17.21 -7.23 16.37
CA GLY A 261 -18.63 -7.46 16.55
C GLY A 261 -19.22 -6.86 17.84
N SER A 262 -18.46 -6.08 18.61
CA SER A 262 -18.94 -5.52 19.89
C SER A 262 -19.61 -4.15 19.78
N ILE A 263 -19.78 -3.63 18.57
CA ILE A 263 -20.53 -2.39 18.33
C ILE A 263 -21.95 -2.51 18.84
N SER A 264 -22.36 -1.55 19.68
CA SER A 264 -23.68 -1.50 20.29
C SER A 264 -24.15 -0.06 20.49
N GLY A 265 -25.47 0.13 20.67
CA GLY A 265 -26.05 1.46 20.92
C GLY A 265 -25.79 2.47 19.81
N LEU A 266 -25.74 2.02 18.55
CA LEU A 266 -25.49 2.90 17.41
C LEU A 266 -26.62 3.92 17.26
N THR A 267 -26.25 5.19 17.16
CA THR A 267 -27.18 6.31 16.97
C THR A 267 -26.69 7.19 15.82
N VAL A 268 -27.61 7.53 14.91
CA VAL A 268 -27.37 8.53 13.87
C VAL A 268 -27.72 9.90 14.44
N GLN A 269 -26.71 10.71 14.73
CA GLN A 269 -26.88 12.00 15.39
C GLN A 269 -27.42 13.06 14.43
N SER A 270 -26.96 13.01 13.18
CA SER A 270 -27.44 13.93 12.13
C SER A 270 -27.28 13.32 10.74
N LYS A 271 -28.05 13.86 9.79
CA LYS A 271 -28.05 13.48 8.37
C LYS A 271 -27.86 14.69 7.47
N ASP A 272 -27.41 14.47 6.25
CA ASP A 272 -27.35 15.50 5.20
C ASP A 272 -28.69 15.63 4.45
N SER A 273 -28.74 16.52 3.46
CA SER A 273 -29.93 16.75 2.64
C SER A 273 -30.36 15.55 1.79
N GLN A 274 -29.49 14.55 1.62
CA GLN A 274 -29.77 13.30 0.90
C GLN A 274 -30.11 12.15 1.86
N GLY A 275 -30.24 12.43 3.16
CA GLY A 275 -30.56 11.44 4.18
C GLY A 275 -29.38 10.54 4.59
N ARG A 276 -28.16 10.85 4.14
CA ARG A 276 -26.94 10.12 4.49
C ARG A 276 -26.42 10.57 5.86
N PRO A 277 -25.73 9.71 6.64
CA PRO A 277 -25.19 10.12 7.93
C PRO A 277 -24.21 11.29 7.81
N ARG A 278 -24.28 12.22 8.75
CA ARG A 278 -23.23 13.23 9.01
C ARG A 278 -22.43 12.91 10.26
N GLU A 279 -23.07 12.29 11.25
CA GLU A 279 -22.42 11.86 12.48
C GLU A 279 -23.10 10.61 13.06
N LEU A 280 -22.28 9.66 13.50
CA LEU A 280 -22.67 8.44 14.19
C LEU A 280 -21.98 8.37 15.55
N ASN A 281 -22.69 7.88 16.57
CA ASN A 281 -22.10 7.49 17.85
C ASN A 281 -22.43 6.02 18.12
N ALA A 282 -21.46 5.28 18.64
CA ALA A 282 -21.66 3.90 19.10
C ALA A 282 -20.73 3.55 20.27
N ASN A 283 -21.08 2.48 20.97
CA ASN A 283 -20.27 1.89 22.04
C ASN A 283 -19.57 0.64 21.51
N TYR A 284 -18.43 0.31 22.11
CA TYR A 284 -17.62 -0.84 21.72
C TYR A 284 -16.91 -1.44 22.93
N ARG A 285 -16.40 -2.67 22.81
CA ARG A 285 -15.62 -3.35 23.86
C ARG A 285 -14.17 -3.55 23.45
N TYR A 286 -13.27 -3.46 24.41
CA TYR A 286 -11.84 -3.76 24.22
C TYR A 286 -11.27 -4.52 25.41
N LYS A 287 -10.17 -5.24 25.18
CA LYS A 287 -9.38 -5.94 26.21
C LYS A 287 -8.05 -5.20 26.40
N GLY A 288 -7.70 -4.91 27.65
CA GLY A 288 -6.42 -4.29 28.05
C GLY A 288 -5.69 -5.12 29.10
N PHE A 289 -4.86 -4.47 29.94
CA PHE A 289 -3.98 -5.06 30.97
C PHE A 289 -4.68 -5.73 32.16
N GLY A 290 -5.79 -6.46 31.95
CA GLY A 290 -6.38 -7.32 32.98
C GLY A 290 -7.89 -7.47 32.94
N ALA A 291 -8.62 -6.62 32.20
CA ALA A 291 -10.08 -6.70 32.10
C ALA A 291 -10.61 -6.27 30.73
N SER A 292 -11.83 -6.71 30.42
CA SER A 292 -12.61 -6.15 29.33
C SER A 292 -13.23 -4.83 29.78
N ALA A 293 -13.10 -3.79 28.98
CA ALA A 293 -13.68 -2.48 29.22
C ALA A 293 -14.58 -2.06 28.05
N ALA A 294 -15.35 -1.01 28.27
CA ALA A 294 -16.18 -0.37 27.26
C ALA A 294 -15.57 0.96 26.84
N GLY A 295 -15.71 1.30 25.56
CA GLY A 295 -15.38 2.60 25.00
C GLY A 295 -16.51 3.10 24.11
N SER A 296 -16.40 4.35 23.67
CA SER A 296 -17.30 4.92 22.67
C SER A 296 -16.52 5.47 21.49
N VAL A 297 -17.17 5.45 20.33
CA VAL A 297 -16.65 5.94 19.07
C VAL A 297 -17.64 6.90 18.45
N ARG A 298 -17.14 8.04 17.98
CA ARG A 298 -17.86 8.99 17.14
C ARG A 298 -17.27 8.97 15.75
N VAL A 299 -18.10 8.79 14.73
CA VAL A 299 -17.69 8.82 13.32
C VAL A 299 -18.39 9.97 12.62
N THR A 300 -17.62 10.87 12.02
CA THR A 300 -18.15 11.99 11.22
C THR A 300 -18.01 11.69 9.75
N PHE A 301 -18.90 12.27 8.95
CA PHE A 301 -19.01 12.03 7.52
C PHE A 301 -18.94 13.34 6.74
N ASP A 302 -18.39 13.24 5.53
CA ASP A 302 -18.31 14.33 4.56
C ASP A 302 -18.66 13.79 3.18
N ASN A 303 -19.53 14.50 2.47
CA ASN A 303 -20.21 13.99 1.26
C ASN A 303 -20.76 12.55 1.45
N GLY A 304 -21.31 12.25 2.62
CA GLY A 304 -21.82 10.93 2.97
C GLY A 304 -20.76 9.85 3.16
N LEU A 305 -19.46 10.15 3.15
CA LEU A 305 -18.36 9.19 3.39
C LEU A 305 -17.76 9.38 4.79
N PRO A 306 -17.38 8.30 5.51
CA PRO A 306 -16.61 8.44 6.74
C PRO A 306 -15.37 9.31 6.54
N LYS A 307 -15.18 10.32 7.41
CA LYS A 307 -14.09 11.29 7.35
C LYS A 307 -13.17 11.24 8.57
N CYS A 308 -13.73 11.22 9.76
CA CYS A 308 -12.97 11.13 11.01
C CYS A 308 -13.60 10.13 11.97
N ILE A 309 -12.76 9.33 12.61
CA ILE A 309 -13.09 8.46 13.74
C ILE A 309 -12.50 9.12 14.99
N TYR A 310 -13.31 9.32 16.02
CA TYR A 310 -12.90 9.83 17.31
C TYR A 310 -13.18 8.76 18.36
N PHE A 311 -12.15 8.37 19.09
CA PHE A 311 -12.28 7.44 20.21
C PHE A 311 -12.44 8.24 21.51
N PHE A 312 -13.13 7.66 22.50
CA PHE A 312 -13.41 8.33 23.77
C PHE A 312 -12.16 8.80 24.53
N ASP A 313 -11.04 8.10 24.37
CA ASP A 313 -9.73 8.42 24.95
C ASP A 313 -8.98 9.51 24.16
N PHE A 314 -9.38 9.76 22.90
CA PHE A 314 -8.85 10.83 22.05
C PHE A 314 -9.98 11.59 21.33
N PRO A 315 -10.89 12.27 22.06
CA PRO A 315 -12.15 12.78 21.51
C PRO A 315 -11.97 13.92 20.49
N ASN A 316 -10.81 14.57 20.52
CA ASN A 316 -10.45 15.70 19.66
C ASN A 316 -9.45 15.30 18.55
N ASN A 317 -8.99 14.04 18.51
CA ASN A 317 -8.05 13.58 17.50
C ASN A 317 -8.80 12.89 16.36
N CYS A 318 -8.86 13.54 15.19
CA CYS A 318 -9.44 12.93 13.99
C CYS A 318 -8.55 11.81 13.50
N LYS A 319 -8.99 10.55 13.69
CA LYS A 319 -8.35 9.40 13.06
C LYS A 319 -8.93 9.18 11.67
N THR A 320 -8.06 9.04 10.67
CA THR A 320 -8.47 8.84 9.28
C THR A 320 -9.01 7.41 9.10
N PRO A 321 -10.24 7.24 8.58
CA PRO A 321 -10.78 5.94 8.20
C PRO A 321 -9.92 5.21 7.17
N ASN A 322 -9.93 3.87 7.20
CA ASN A 322 -9.29 3.09 6.16
C ASN A 322 -9.98 3.29 4.80
N SER A 323 -9.24 3.78 3.80
CA SER A 323 -9.81 4.13 2.50
C SER A 323 -10.45 2.96 1.77
N SER A 324 -9.99 1.72 1.97
CA SER A 324 -10.62 0.54 1.34
C SER A 324 -11.98 0.21 1.95
N ILE A 325 -12.14 0.43 3.25
CA ILE A 325 -13.46 0.34 3.91
C ILE A 325 -14.39 1.44 3.41
N VAL A 326 -13.89 2.68 3.33
CA VAL A 326 -14.68 3.82 2.80
C VAL A 326 -15.09 3.57 1.34
N ALA A 327 -14.20 3.02 0.51
CA ALA A 327 -14.50 2.70 -0.89
C ALA A 327 -15.53 1.58 -1.01
N SER A 328 -15.39 0.54 -0.19
CA SER A 328 -16.38 -0.55 -0.11
C SER A 328 -17.76 -0.02 0.32
N TYR A 329 -17.79 0.91 1.28
CA TYR A 329 -19.01 1.60 1.69
C TYR A 329 -19.63 2.43 0.57
N ALA A 330 -18.84 3.25 -0.13
CA ALA A 330 -19.29 4.02 -1.29
C ALA A 330 -19.88 3.14 -2.40
N GLN A 331 -19.37 1.93 -2.58
CA GLN A 331 -19.84 0.95 -3.57
C GLN A 331 -21.13 0.22 -3.15
N GLY A 332 -21.66 0.48 -1.94
CA GLY A 332 -22.89 -0.13 -1.46
C GLY A 332 -22.71 -1.52 -0.84
N ASN A 333 -21.48 -1.96 -0.54
CA ASN A 333 -21.22 -3.27 0.07
C ASN A 333 -21.71 -3.39 1.54
N TYR A 334 -22.30 -2.33 2.06
CA TYR A 334 -22.93 -2.24 3.37
C TYR A 334 -24.45 -2.02 3.26
N ALA A 335 -25.07 -2.23 2.10
CA ALA A 335 -26.53 -2.23 1.99
C ALA A 335 -27.15 -3.32 2.90
N ASN A 336 -28.33 -3.02 3.45
CA ASN A 336 -29.11 -3.97 4.26
C ASN A 336 -29.86 -5.00 3.42
#